data_AF-A0A9X6RLA1-F1
#
_entry.id   AF-A0A9X6RLA1-F1
#
_cell.length_a   1.000
_cell.length_b   1.000
_cell.length_c   1.000
_cell.angle_alpha   90.00
_cell.angle_beta   90.00
_cell.angle_gamma   90.00
#
_symmetry.space_group_name_H-M   'P 1'
#
loop_
_entity.id
_entity.type
_entity.pdbx_description
1 polymer ?
#
loop_
_entity_poly.entity_id
_entity_poly.type
_entity_poly.pdbx_seq_one_letter_code
_entity_poly.pdbx_strand_id
1 'polypeptide(L)'
;MSTGGGSRNGAKMDLPRASFDRLNQLDTDELKAIFHDPNRLDDSWISEHPIYRNLKQSRDELIAGNRSLAEFTLSREDSLNEAREKFVRSQNLLIQMKKEAEEQKRIYESRQCGRALGQVLPMLETNSEISQDTTDHLGQQLVSGAIGIDAFMVEFLSKSSESHLRRVKVEKLRHYMATGSFDGSTF
;
A
#
# COMPACT_ATOMS: atom_id res chain seq x y z
N MET A 1 -14.89 -13.16 -9.77
CA MET A 1 -14.43 -14.33 -8.98
C MET A 1 -15.54 -15.35 -9.07
N SER A 2 -15.42 -16.28 -10.02
CA SER A 2 -16.45 -17.27 -10.32
C SER A 2 -16.34 -18.40 -9.30
N THR A 3 -17.26 -18.45 -8.35
CA THR A 3 -17.42 -19.58 -7.46
C THR A 3 -17.92 -20.77 -8.29
N GLY A 4 -16.98 -21.56 -8.79
CA GLY A 4 -17.26 -22.82 -9.46
C GLY A 4 -17.96 -23.75 -8.50
N GLY A 5 -19.27 -23.88 -8.64
CA GLY A 5 -20.09 -24.84 -7.93
C GLY A 5 -19.56 -26.24 -8.20
N GLY A 6 -18.82 -26.78 -7.24
CA GLY A 6 -18.45 -28.18 -7.19
C GLY A 6 -19.72 -28.99 -6.96
N SER A 7 -20.36 -29.38 -8.07
CA SER A 7 -21.39 -30.41 -8.08
C SER A 7 -20.75 -31.68 -7.51
N ARG A 8 -20.94 -31.90 -6.20
CA ARG A 8 -20.70 -33.20 -5.55
C ARG A 8 -21.76 -34.16 -6.05
N ASN A 9 -21.68 -34.47 -7.34
CA ASN A 9 -22.30 -35.67 -7.87
C ASN A 9 -21.50 -36.81 -7.26
N GLY A 10 -22.04 -37.42 -6.21
CA GLY A 10 -21.67 -38.77 -5.84
C GLY A 10 -21.95 -39.62 -7.06
N ALA A 11 -20.95 -39.75 -7.92
CA ALA A 11 -20.98 -40.64 -9.05
C ALA A 11 -21.25 -42.02 -8.46
N LYS A 12 -22.48 -42.52 -8.62
CA LYS A 12 -22.77 -43.93 -8.43
C LYS A 12 -21.75 -44.64 -9.30
N MET A 13 -20.80 -45.32 -8.67
CA MET A 13 -19.84 -46.15 -9.36
C MET A 13 -20.68 -47.28 -9.96
N ASP A 14 -21.04 -47.15 -11.24
CA ASP A 14 -21.73 -48.21 -11.98
C ASP A 14 -20.78 -49.39 -12.07
N LEU A 15 -20.85 -50.27 -11.07
CA LEU A 15 -20.03 -51.48 -11.02
C LEU A 15 -20.44 -52.39 -12.17
N PRO A 16 -19.53 -52.71 -13.10
CA PRO A 16 -19.83 -53.63 -14.18
C PRO A 16 -20.21 -55.00 -13.58
N ARG A 17 -21.32 -55.60 -14.04
CA ARG A 17 -21.72 -56.94 -13.59
C ARG A 17 -20.63 -57.93 -13.97
N ALA A 18 -20.07 -58.62 -12.98
CA ALA A 18 -19.08 -59.67 -13.21
C ALA A 18 -19.75 -60.95 -13.72
N SER A 19 -19.22 -61.47 -14.82
CA SER A 19 -19.61 -62.76 -15.41
C SER A 19 -18.37 -63.65 -15.38
N PHE A 20 -18.44 -64.74 -14.63
CA PHE A 20 -17.32 -65.67 -14.47
C PHE A 20 -17.40 -66.80 -15.49
N ASP A 21 -17.25 -66.47 -16.78
CA ASP A 21 -17.41 -67.46 -17.86
C ASP A 21 -16.38 -68.60 -17.78
N ARG A 22 -15.21 -68.33 -17.18
CA ARG A 22 -14.19 -69.34 -16.88
C ARG A 22 -14.64 -70.37 -15.83
N LEU A 23 -15.58 -70.06 -14.92
CA LEU A 23 -16.05 -71.02 -13.90
C LEU A 23 -16.77 -72.21 -14.56
N ASN A 24 -17.38 -72.01 -15.72
CA ASN A 24 -18.11 -73.04 -16.46
C ASN A 24 -17.18 -74.03 -17.19
N GLN A 25 -15.86 -73.80 -17.17
CA GLN A 25 -14.85 -74.61 -17.87
C GLN A 25 -14.01 -75.47 -16.91
N LEU A 26 -14.28 -75.42 -15.60
CA LEU A 26 -13.53 -76.16 -14.57
C LEU A 26 -14.23 -77.46 -14.19
N ASP A 27 -13.41 -78.47 -13.88
CA ASP A 27 -13.90 -79.75 -13.37
C ASP A 27 -14.38 -79.64 -11.91
N THR A 28 -15.28 -80.55 -11.52
CA THR A 28 -15.93 -80.55 -10.20
C THR A 28 -14.94 -80.58 -9.03
N ASP A 29 -13.79 -81.20 -9.21
CA ASP A 29 -12.75 -81.31 -8.18
C ASP A 29 -11.91 -80.01 -8.09
N GLU A 30 -11.69 -79.32 -9.21
CA GLU A 30 -11.03 -78.02 -9.23
C GLU A 30 -11.90 -76.93 -8.62
N LEU A 31 -13.21 -76.97 -8.88
CA LEU A 31 -14.18 -76.04 -8.30
C LEU A 31 -14.30 -76.23 -6.78
N LYS A 32 -14.28 -77.49 -6.29
CA LYS A 32 -14.22 -77.79 -4.85
C LYS A 32 -12.91 -77.30 -4.21
N ALA A 33 -11.79 -77.43 -4.92
CA ALA A 33 -10.50 -76.95 -4.43
C ALA A 33 -10.44 -75.42 -4.35
N ILE A 34 -11.11 -74.70 -5.25
CA ILE A 34 -11.25 -73.23 -5.17
C ILE A 34 -12.24 -72.84 -4.07
N PHE A 35 -13.30 -73.62 -3.85
CA PHE A 35 -14.26 -73.36 -2.77
C PHE A 35 -13.66 -73.57 -1.37
N HIS A 36 -12.74 -74.53 -1.21
CA HIS A 36 -12.06 -74.82 0.06
C HIS A 36 -10.89 -73.88 0.37
N ASP A 37 -10.39 -73.11 -0.59
CA ASP A 37 -9.30 -72.14 -0.38
C ASP A 37 -9.73 -70.72 -0.80
N PRO A 38 -10.19 -69.88 0.15
CA PRO A 38 -10.70 -68.54 -0.16
C PRO A 38 -9.62 -67.62 -0.74
N ASN A 39 -8.34 -67.82 -0.41
CA ASN A 39 -7.26 -66.98 -0.92
C ASN A 39 -6.99 -67.25 -2.40
N ARG A 40 -7.19 -68.49 -2.84
CA ARG A 40 -7.01 -68.88 -4.25
C ARG A 40 -8.04 -68.24 -5.17
N LEU A 41 -9.24 -67.97 -4.66
CA LEU A 41 -10.27 -67.21 -5.38
C LEU A 41 -9.87 -65.73 -5.50
N ASP A 42 -9.43 -65.09 -4.43
CA ASP A 42 -9.03 -63.68 -4.43
C ASP A 42 -7.78 -63.42 -5.28
N ASP A 43 -6.74 -64.25 -5.11
CA ASP A 43 -5.43 -64.05 -5.73
C ASP A 43 -5.38 -64.48 -7.20
N SER A 44 -6.08 -65.56 -7.57
CA SER A 44 -6.03 -66.08 -8.94
C SER A 44 -7.24 -65.72 -9.80
N TRP A 45 -8.42 -65.57 -9.21
CA TRP A 45 -9.65 -65.39 -10.00
C TRP A 45 -10.14 -63.95 -10.02
N ILE A 46 -10.25 -63.33 -8.85
CA ILE A 46 -10.71 -61.94 -8.75
C ILE A 46 -9.64 -60.99 -9.26
N SER A 47 -8.37 -61.21 -8.89
CA SER A 47 -7.25 -60.39 -9.35
C SER A 47 -7.00 -60.47 -10.87
N GLU A 48 -7.30 -61.61 -11.50
CA GLU A 48 -7.19 -61.79 -12.96
C GLU A 48 -8.44 -61.32 -13.72
N HIS A 49 -9.57 -61.12 -13.03
CA HIS A 49 -10.83 -60.76 -13.67
C HIS A 49 -10.70 -59.42 -14.42
N PRO A 50 -11.11 -59.33 -15.71
CA PRO A 50 -10.95 -58.11 -16.51
C PRO A 50 -11.56 -56.85 -15.88
N ILE A 51 -12.74 -56.99 -15.27
CA ILE A 51 -13.42 -55.89 -14.55
C ILE A 51 -12.59 -55.40 -13.37
N TYR A 52 -12.04 -56.31 -12.55
CA TYR A 52 -11.23 -55.94 -11.40
C TYR A 52 -9.92 -55.29 -11.84
N ARG A 53 -9.25 -55.82 -12.87
CA ARG A 53 -8.04 -55.23 -13.44
C ARG A 53 -8.29 -53.83 -13.99
N ASN A 54 -9.35 -53.64 -14.78
CA ASN A 54 -9.71 -52.32 -15.32
C ASN A 54 -10.05 -51.32 -14.22
N LEU A 55 -10.78 -51.75 -13.20
CA LEU A 55 -11.12 -50.90 -12.06
C LEU A 55 -9.89 -50.53 -11.23
N LYS A 56 -8.99 -51.50 -11.00
CA LYS A 56 -7.69 -51.30 -10.36
C LYS A 56 -6.83 -50.32 -11.14
N GLN A 57 -6.73 -50.49 -12.46
CA GLN A 57 -5.99 -49.58 -13.34
C GLN A 57 -6.58 -48.17 -13.30
N SER A 58 -7.90 -48.03 -13.47
CA SER A 58 -8.56 -46.72 -13.45
C SER A 58 -8.39 -46.02 -12.09
N ARG A 59 -8.49 -46.76 -10.98
CA ARG A 59 -8.17 -46.25 -9.64
C ARG A 59 -6.71 -45.78 -9.57
N ASP A 60 -5.76 -46.59 -10.03
CA ASP A 60 -4.35 -46.26 -9.94
C ASP A 60 -4.00 -45.04 -10.81
N GLU A 61 -4.63 -44.89 -11.98
CA GLU A 61 -4.56 -43.70 -12.84
C GLU A 61 -5.14 -42.46 -12.16
N LEU A 62 -6.30 -42.59 -11.50
CA LEU A 62 -6.92 -41.50 -10.73
C LEU A 62 -6.07 -41.08 -9.53
N ILE A 63 -5.46 -42.05 -8.83
CA ILE A 63 -4.54 -41.77 -7.71
C ILE A 63 -3.31 -41.03 -8.22
N ALA A 64 -2.70 -41.48 -9.33
CA ALA A 64 -1.56 -40.82 -9.94
C ALA A 64 -1.90 -39.39 -10.40
N GLY A 65 -3.08 -39.21 -11.01
CA GLY A 65 -3.58 -37.89 -11.43
C GLY A 65 -3.84 -36.97 -10.25
N ASN A 66 -4.50 -37.46 -9.20
CA ASN A 66 -4.77 -36.69 -7.99
C ASN A 66 -3.47 -36.29 -7.29
N ARG A 67 -2.51 -37.21 -7.19
CA ARG A 67 -1.18 -36.94 -6.63
C ARG A 67 -0.45 -35.85 -7.41
N SER A 68 -0.42 -35.96 -8.74
CA SER A 68 0.21 -34.95 -9.60
C SER A 68 -0.45 -33.57 -9.44
N LEU A 69 -1.79 -33.54 -9.34
CA LEU A 69 -2.53 -32.30 -9.13
C LEU A 69 -2.29 -31.71 -7.75
N ALA A 70 -2.19 -32.54 -6.71
CA ALA A 70 -1.86 -32.11 -5.36
C ALA A 70 -0.44 -31.54 -5.29
N GLU A 71 0.54 -32.22 -5.89
CA GLU A 71 1.93 -31.74 -5.98
C GLU A 71 2.00 -30.39 -6.72
N PHE A 72 1.28 -30.25 -7.84
CA PHE A 72 1.20 -28.98 -8.56
C PHE A 72 0.51 -27.88 -7.75
N THR A 73 -0.57 -28.20 -7.04
CA THR A 73 -1.30 -27.24 -6.20
C THR A 73 -0.43 -26.75 -5.06
N LEU A 74 0.24 -27.65 -4.34
CA LEU A 74 1.17 -27.31 -3.26
C LEU A 74 2.31 -26.41 -3.76
N SER A 75 2.93 -26.76 -4.90
CA SER A 75 4.01 -25.92 -5.46
C SER A 75 3.57 -24.49 -5.80
N ARG A 76 2.31 -24.32 -6.19
CA ARG A 76 1.72 -23.00 -6.48
C ARG A 76 1.35 -22.26 -5.21
N GLU A 77 0.82 -22.96 -4.21
CA GLU A 77 0.51 -22.37 -2.90
C GLU A 77 1.76 -21.83 -2.22
N ASP A 78 2.87 -22.57 -2.26
CA ASP A 78 4.15 -22.14 -1.69
C ASP A 78 4.64 -20.84 -2.36
N SER A 79 4.67 -20.81 -3.70
CA SER A 79 5.07 -19.62 -4.46
C SER A 79 4.14 -18.43 -4.20
N LEU A 80 2.83 -18.66 -4.12
CA LEU A 80 1.84 -17.64 -3.82
C LEU A 80 2.01 -17.09 -2.40
N ASN A 81 2.29 -17.96 -1.43
CA ASN A 81 2.52 -17.56 -0.05
C ASN A 81 3.79 -16.71 0.07
N GLU A 82 4.89 -17.12 -0.59
CA GLU A 82 6.13 -16.33 -0.62
C GLU A 82 5.91 -14.93 -1.23
N ALA A 83 5.17 -14.87 -2.35
CA ALA A 83 4.82 -13.60 -2.98
C ALA A 83 3.94 -12.71 -2.07
N ARG A 84 2.97 -13.33 -1.37
CA ARG A 84 2.11 -12.65 -0.40
C ARG A 84 2.92 -12.08 0.77
N GLU A 85 3.85 -12.85 1.31
CA GLU A 85 4.72 -12.39 2.40
C GLU A 85 5.63 -11.24 1.96
N LYS A 86 6.20 -11.31 0.75
CA LYS A 86 6.98 -10.21 0.16
C LYS A 86 6.13 -8.95 0.01
N PHE A 87 4.90 -9.11 -0.50
CA PHE A 87 3.96 -8.00 -0.65
C PHE A 87 3.63 -7.35 0.69
N VAL A 88 3.25 -8.15 1.70
CA VAL A 88 2.92 -7.65 3.05
C VAL A 88 4.12 -6.93 3.67
N ARG A 89 5.34 -7.47 3.53
CA ARG A 89 6.57 -6.80 3.99
C ARG A 89 6.76 -5.45 3.31
N SER A 90 6.64 -5.40 1.98
CA SER A 90 6.78 -4.15 1.22
C SER A 90 5.72 -3.11 1.58
N GLN A 91 4.47 -3.56 1.80
CA GLN A 91 3.37 -2.70 2.20
C GLN A 91 3.61 -2.11 3.60
N ASN A 92 4.06 -2.92 4.55
CA ASN A 92 4.37 -2.46 5.90
C ASN A 92 5.51 -1.43 5.89
N LEU A 93 6.56 -1.67 5.09
CA LEU A 93 7.64 -0.70 4.91
C LEU A 93 7.12 0.61 4.33
N LEU A 94 6.28 0.56 3.30
CA LEU A 94 5.71 1.76 2.69
C LEU A 94 4.84 2.54 3.67
N ILE A 95 4.05 1.86 4.50
CA ILE A 95 3.26 2.49 5.57
C ILE A 95 4.18 3.17 6.58
N GLN A 96 5.29 2.54 6.97
CA GLN A 96 6.26 3.14 7.88
C GLN A 96 6.90 4.40 7.27
N MET A 97 7.39 4.30 6.03
CA MET A 97 7.99 5.44 5.33
C MET A 97 6.99 6.59 5.15
N LYS A 98 5.72 6.29 4.87
CA LYS A 98 4.67 7.29 4.79
C LYS A 98 4.48 8.01 6.12
N LYS A 99 4.41 7.27 7.24
CA LYS A 99 4.29 7.87 8.58
C LYS A 99 5.49 8.74 8.92
N GLU A 100 6.70 8.28 8.60
CA GLU A 100 7.92 9.07 8.82
C GLU A 100 7.91 10.35 7.98
N ALA A 101 7.53 10.27 6.69
CA ALA A 101 7.42 11.44 5.82
C ALA A 101 6.35 12.43 6.30
N GLU A 102 5.18 11.96 6.75
CA GLU A 102 4.14 12.79 7.33
C GLU A 102 4.61 13.49 8.62
N GLU A 103 5.34 12.79 9.48
CA GLU A 103 5.92 13.39 10.68
C GLU A 103 6.99 14.44 10.35
N GLN A 104 7.89 14.16 9.40
CA GLN A 104 8.87 15.14 8.96
C GLN A 104 8.21 16.37 8.34
N LYS A 105 7.16 16.18 7.55
CA LYS A 105 6.35 17.27 7.00
C LYS A 105 5.73 18.11 8.12
N ARG A 106 5.12 17.47 9.12
CA ARG A 106 4.53 18.16 10.28
C ARG A 106 5.57 18.98 11.04
N ILE A 107 6.75 18.42 11.28
CA ILE A 107 7.87 19.13 11.93
C ILE A 107 8.30 20.33 11.07
N TYR A 108 8.46 20.14 9.76
CA TYR A 108 8.83 21.22 8.83
C TYR A 108 7.80 22.35 8.84
N GLU A 109 6.52 22.03 8.70
CA GLU A 109 5.42 23.00 8.72
C GLU A 109 5.36 23.75 10.05
N SER A 110 5.54 23.06 11.18
CA SER A 110 5.59 23.69 12.50
C SER A 110 6.75 24.68 12.66
N ARG A 111 7.90 24.40 12.04
CA ARG A 111 9.09 25.26 12.09
C ARG A 111 8.97 26.45 11.14
N GLN A 112 8.46 26.21 9.93
CA GLN A 112 8.42 27.21 8.86
C GLN A 112 7.23 28.15 8.96
N CYS A 113 6.03 27.62 9.19
CA CYS A 113 4.81 28.42 9.13
C CYS A 113 4.58 29.22 10.42
N GLY A 114 4.87 28.61 11.57
CA GLY A 114 4.57 29.21 12.88
C GLY A 114 5.63 30.19 13.42
N ARG A 115 6.92 29.91 13.22
CA ARG A 115 8.00 30.77 13.79
C ARG A 115 8.40 31.92 12.88
N ALA A 116 8.50 31.70 11.57
CA ALA A 116 9.06 32.70 10.67
C ALA A 116 8.11 33.89 10.50
N LEU A 117 6.88 33.69 10.01
CA LEU A 117 5.98 34.82 9.73
C LEU A 117 5.40 35.47 11.00
N GLY A 118 5.06 34.67 12.02
CA GLY A 118 4.47 35.17 13.27
C GLY A 118 5.42 36.02 14.11
N GLN A 119 6.74 35.79 14.06
CA GLN A 119 7.74 36.66 14.71
C GLN A 119 8.20 37.81 13.80
N VAL A 120 8.33 37.58 12.50
CA VAL A 120 8.84 38.60 11.57
C VAL A 120 7.89 39.78 11.44
N LEU A 121 6.57 39.55 11.45
CA LEU A 121 5.60 40.64 11.31
C LEU A 121 5.67 41.66 12.47
N PRO A 122 5.56 41.27 13.75
CA PRO A 122 5.73 42.20 14.87
C PRO A 122 7.09 42.92 14.86
N MET A 123 8.18 42.21 14.55
CA MET A 123 9.50 42.83 14.44
C MET A 123 9.57 43.87 13.33
N LEU A 124 8.93 43.60 12.19
CA LEU A 124 8.88 44.54 11.07
C LEU A 124 8.01 45.76 11.41
N GLU A 125 6.92 45.57 12.15
CA GLU A 125 6.07 46.66 12.67
C GLU A 125 6.85 47.58 13.61
N THR A 126 7.53 47.01 14.62
CA THR A 126 8.39 47.80 15.52
C THR A 126 9.48 48.55 14.75
N ASN A 127 10.13 47.92 13.78
CA ASN A 127 11.14 48.58 12.95
C ASN A 127 10.56 49.66 12.03
N SER A 128 9.31 49.52 11.59
CA SER A 128 8.59 50.54 10.82
C SER A 128 8.27 51.75 11.69
N GLU A 129 7.79 51.51 12.91
CA GLU A 129 7.49 52.55 13.91
C GLU A 129 8.76 53.33 14.30
N ILE A 130 9.86 52.64 14.60
CA ILE A 130 11.17 53.27 14.85
C ILE A 130 11.60 54.14 13.66
N SER A 131 11.39 53.69 12.42
CA SER A 131 11.78 54.46 11.23
C SER A 131 10.90 55.71 11.06
N GLN A 132 9.62 55.60 11.40
CA GLN A 132 8.72 56.74 11.41
C GLN A 132 9.13 57.76 12.49
N ASP A 133 9.40 57.29 13.71
CA ASP A 133 9.87 58.14 14.81
C ASP A 133 11.17 58.86 14.46
N THR A 134 12.11 58.18 13.78
CA THR A 134 13.36 58.84 13.31
C THR A 134 13.08 59.93 12.28
N THR A 135 12.08 59.73 11.42
CA THR A 135 11.69 60.71 10.40
C THR A 135 11.00 61.92 11.05
N ASP A 136 10.14 61.68 12.05
CA ASP A 136 9.47 62.72 12.81
C ASP A 136 10.47 63.53 13.67
N HIS A 137 11.48 62.85 14.24
CA HIS A 137 12.56 63.49 14.98
C HIS A 137 13.40 64.42 14.10
N LEU A 138 13.73 64.01 12.86
CA LEU A 138 14.40 64.88 11.90
C LEU A 138 13.58 66.15 11.60
N GLY A 139 12.25 66.03 11.52
CA GLY A 139 11.35 67.18 11.39
C GLY A 139 11.42 68.13 12.59
N GLN A 140 11.46 67.60 13.81
CA GLN A 140 11.63 68.40 15.03
C GLN A 140 13.00 69.09 15.10
N GLN A 141 14.06 68.42 14.63
CA GLN A 141 15.40 69.00 14.55
C GLN A 141 15.45 70.18 13.56
N LEU A 142 14.73 70.10 12.44
CA LEU A 142 14.64 71.21 11.49
C LEU A 142 13.94 72.42 12.11
N VAL A 143 12.82 72.20 12.80
CA VAL A 143 12.05 73.29 13.45
C VAL A 143 12.84 73.94 14.58
N SER A 144 13.63 73.17 15.32
CA SER A 144 14.51 73.70 16.37
C SER A 144 15.80 74.33 15.84
N GLY A 145 16.07 74.24 14.53
CA GLY A 145 17.28 74.75 13.90
C GLY A 145 18.55 73.94 14.19
N ALA A 146 18.41 72.73 14.75
CA ALA A 146 19.52 71.84 15.07
C ALA A 146 20.17 71.20 13.83
N ILE A 147 19.43 71.12 12.72
CA ILE A 147 19.91 70.63 11.41
C ILE A 147 19.69 71.71 10.34
N GLY A 148 20.67 71.87 9.45
CA GLY A 148 20.57 72.77 8.30
C GLY A 148 19.66 72.19 7.21
N ILE A 149 19.01 73.05 6.43
CA ILE A 149 18.02 72.68 5.40
C ILE A 149 18.59 71.68 4.38
N ASP A 150 19.81 71.89 3.88
CA ASP A 150 20.41 71.00 2.88
C ASP A 150 20.69 69.60 3.44
N ALA A 151 21.14 69.52 4.70
CA ALA A 151 21.38 68.24 5.38
C ALA A 151 20.06 67.51 5.69
N PHE A 152 19.04 68.27 6.12
CA PHE A 152 17.69 67.74 6.34
C PHE A 152 17.11 67.13 5.06
N MET A 153 17.21 67.82 3.93
CA MET A 153 16.64 67.32 2.67
C MET A 153 17.23 65.97 2.26
N VAL A 154 18.53 65.76 2.44
CA VAL A 154 19.20 64.49 2.11
C VAL A 154 18.79 63.37 3.08
N GLU A 155 18.85 63.61 4.39
CA GLU A 155 18.54 62.58 5.39
C GLU A 155 17.04 62.26 5.46
N PHE A 156 16.18 63.27 5.39
CA PHE A 156 14.73 63.09 5.43
C PHE A 156 14.23 62.30 4.24
N LEU A 157 14.66 62.62 3.01
CA LEU A 157 14.22 61.86 1.83
C LEU A 157 14.65 60.40 1.90
N SER A 158 15.88 60.13 2.34
CA SER A 158 16.37 58.76 2.51
C SER A 158 15.57 58.00 3.58
N LYS A 159 15.33 58.62 4.74
CA LYS A 159 14.64 57.98 5.88
C LYS A 159 13.13 57.86 5.66
N SER A 160 12.50 58.85 5.03
CA SER A 160 11.11 58.81 4.61
C SER A 160 10.86 57.70 3.59
N SER A 161 11.75 57.54 2.59
CA SER A 161 11.67 56.43 1.64
C SER A 161 11.79 55.07 2.33
N GLU A 162 12.70 54.94 3.29
CA GLU A 162 12.89 53.71 4.08
C GLU A 162 11.66 53.39 4.95
N SER A 163 11.11 54.39 5.64
CA SER A 163 9.90 54.27 6.47
C SER A 163 8.70 53.81 5.62
N HIS A 164 8.43 54.49 4.49
CA HIS A 164 7.32 54.14 3.62
C HIS A 164 7.47 52.75 3.02
N LEU A 165 8.67 52.35 2.61
CA LEU A 165 8.93 51.00 2.10
C LEU A 165 8.66 49.94 3.17
N ARG A 166 9.08 50.16 4.42
CA ARG A 166 8.81 49.25 5.55
C ARG A 166 7.31 49.16 5.83
N ARG A 167 6.58 50.28 5.80
CA ARG A 167 5.12 50.32 5.96
C ARG A 167 4.38 49.49 4.91
N VAL A 168 4.75 49.63 3.64
CA VAL A 168 4.17 48.83 2.53
C VAL A 168 4.48 47.34 2.71
N LYS A 169 5.71 47.00 3.13
CA LYS A 169 6.07 45.60 3.39
C LYS A 169 5.25 44.99 4.54
N VAL A 170 5.01 45.73 5.62
CA VAL A 170 4.12 45.31 6.72
C VAL A 170 2.71 45.05 6.19
N GLU A 171 2.15 45.99 5.43
CA GLU A 171 0.79 45.88 4.89
C GLU A 171 0.65 44.64 3.97
N LYS A 172 1.62 44.42 3.10
CA LYS A 172 1.65 43.24 2.21
C LYS A 172 1.83 41.93 2.97
N LEU A 173 2.69 41.90 3.99
CA LEU A 173 2.88 40.72 4.82
C LEU A 173 1.62 40.39 5.63
N ARG A 174 0.96 41.41 6.21
CA ARG A 174 -0.35 41.25 6.87
C ARG A 174 -1.40 40.70 5.93
N HIS A 175 -1.50 41.25 4.72
CA HIS A 175 -2.44 40.77 3.71
C HIS A 175 -2.16 39.31 3.34
N TYR A 176 -0.90 38.96 3.08
CA TYR A 176 -0.49 37.59 2.76
C TYR A 176 -0.82 36.61 3.90
N MET A 177 -0.62 37.00 5.16
CA MET A 177 -0.98 36.18 6.31
C MET A 177 -2.50 35.99 6.46
N ALA A 178 -3.30 37.00 6.11
CA ALA A 178 -4.76 36.94 6.21
C ALA A 178 -5.41 36.15 5.07
N THR A 179 -4.85 36.18 3.87
CA THR A 179 -5.44 35.58 2.66
C THR A 179 -4.74 34.29 2.18
N GLY A 180 -3.54 33.99 2.68
CA GLY A 180 -2.76 32.82 2.28
C GLY A 180 -2.29 32.84 0.81
N SER A 181 -2.44 33.96 0.10
CA SER A 181 -2.13 34.09 -1.32
C SER A 181 -1.47 35.45 -1.62
N PHE A 182 -0.47 35.45 -2.51
CA PHE A 182 0.23 36.65 -2.95
C PHE A 182 -0.54 37.29 -4.11
N ASP A 183 -1.25 38.39 -3.84
CA ASP A 183 -1.83 39.21 -4.90
C ASP A 183 -0.74 40.10 -5.50
N GLY A 184 -0.20 39.64 -6.64
CA GLY A 184 0.81 40.35 -7.43
C GLY A 184 0.26 41.48 -8.31
N SER A 185 -1.02 41.85 -8.19
CA SER A 185 -1.64 42.82 -9.10
C SER A 185 -1.33 44.30 -8.80
N THR A 186 -0.58 44.61 -7.75
CA THR A 186 -0.31 46.02 -7.36
C THR A 186 1.11 46.50 -7.68
N PHE A 187 1.65 46.14 -8.84
CA PHE A 187 2.84 46.77 -9.41
C PHE A 187 2.51 47.35 -10.78
#